data_AF-A0A959H4R7-F1
#
_entry.id   AF-A0A959H4R7-F1
#
_cell.length_a   1.000
_cell.length_b   1.000
_cell.length_c   1.000
_cell.angle_alpha   90.00
_cell.angle_beta   90.00
_cell.angle_gamma   90.00
#
_symmetry.space_group_name_H-M   'P 1'
#
loop_
_entity.id
_entity.type
_entity.pdbx_description
1 polymer ?
#
loop_
_entity_poly.entity_id
_entity_poly.type
_entity_poly.pdbx_seq_one_letter_code
_entity_poly.pdbx_strand_id
1 'polypeptide(L)' 'AIIPYTYEHTNFRDIQPGDTVNLEFDIIGKYIARYAKLYAGRGGE' A
#
# COMPACT_ATOMS: atom_id res chain seq x y z
N ALA A 1 7.67 -6.20 7.52
CA ALA A 1 8.53 -6.03 8.71
C ALA A 1 9.27 -4.71 8.59
N ILE A 2 9.58 -4.05 9.72
CA ILE A 2 10.35 -2.80 9.75
C ILE A 2 11.82 -3.14 10.04
N ILE A 3 12.75 -2.57 9.28
CA ILE A 3 14.19 -2.77 9.49
C ILE A 3 14.76 -1.73 10.50
N PRO A 4 15.90 -2.02 11.15
CA PRO A 4 16.44 -1.16 12.22
C PRO A 4 16.64 0.30 11.81
N TYR A 5 17.25 0.56 10.65
CA TYR A 5 17.47 1.92 10.16
C TYR A 5 16.17 2.71 10.03
N THR A 6 15.12 2.09 9.46
CA THR A 6 13.80 2.72 9.34
C THR A 6 13.16 3.00 10.70
N TYR A 7 13.27 2.07 11.65
CA TYR A 7 12.76 2.27 13.01
C TYR A 7 13.46 3.47 13.71
N GLU A 8 14.79 3.58 13.54
CA GLU A 8 15.60 4.64 14.16
C GLU A 8 15.46 6.02 13.50
N HIS A 9 15.21 6.06 12.19
CA HIS A 9 15.26 7.30 11.39
C HIS A 9 13.88 7.81 10.95
N THR A 10 12.80 7.24 11.48
CA THR A 10 11.43 7.71 11.22
C THR A 10 10.66 7.83 12.53
N ASN A 11 9.41 8.30 12.47
CA ASN A 11 8.52 8.33 13.63
C ASN A 11 7.98 6.94 14.02
N PHE A 12 8.34 5.85 13.31
CA PHE A 12 7.88 4.50 13.64
C PHE A 12 8.25 4.05 15.07
N ARG A 13 9.33 4.58 15.66
CA ARG A 13 9.72 4.32 17.05
C ARG A 13 8.81 4.96 18.10
N ASP A 14 8.02 5.96 17.71
CA ASP A 14 7.18 6.74 18.62
C ASP A 14 5.71 6.30 18.56
N ILE A 15 5.34 5.45 17.58
CA ILE A 15 3.96 4.96 17.39
C ILE A 15 3.58 3.97 18.50
N GLN A 16 2.43 4.19 19.11
CA GLN A 16 1.86 3.35 20.17
C GLN A 16 0.57 2.66 19.73
N PRO A 17 0.18 1.53 20.36
CA PRO A 17 -1.11 0.92 20.12
C PRO A 17 -2.26 1.92 20.35
N GLY A 18 -3.10 2.12 19.33
CA GLY A 18 -4.20 3.08 19.36
C GLY A 18 -3.96 4.32 18.49
N ASP A 19 -2.71 4.57 18.07
CA ASP A 19 -2.39 5.68 17.18
C ASP A 19 -2.97 5.48 15.78
N THR A 20 -3.44 6.58 15.18
CA THR A 20 -3.83 6.61 13.77
C THR A 20 -2.61 6.88 12.90
N VAL A 21 -2.51 6.18 11.77
CA VAL A 21 -1.45 6.38 10.78
C VAL A 21 -2.03 6.57 9.39
N ASN A 22 -1.27 7.22 8.53
CA ASN A 22 -1.62 7.34 7.13
C ASN A 22 -1.35 6.02 6.40
N LEU A 23 -2.36 5.49 5.72
CA LEU A 23 -2.24 4.32 4.86
C LEU A 23 -2.27 4.77 3.40
N GLU A 24 -1.11 4.69 2.75
CA GLU A 24 -0.99 4.97 1.32
C GLU A 24 -0.89 3.67 0.52
N PHE A 25 -1.68 3.58 -0.54
CA PHE A 25 -1.65 2.46 -1.48
C PHE A 25 -0.84 2.83 -2.72
N ASP A 26 0.00 1.89 -3.16
CA ASP A 26 0.81 2.00 -4.36
C ASP A 26 -0.03 2.36 -5.61
N ILE A 27 0.44 3.36 -6.34
CA ILE A 27 -0.24 3.89 -7.52
C ILE A 27 -0.28 2.89 -8.69
N ILE A 28 0.79 2.12 -8.89
CA ILE A 28 0.89 1.09 -9.92
C ILE A 28 -0.14 0.00 -9.62
N GLY A 29 -0.26 -0.40 -8.35
CA GLY A 29 -1.30 -1.33 -7.91
C GLY A 29 -2.72 -0.89 -8.29
N LYS A 30 -3.04 0.40 -8.12
CA LYS A 30 -4.34 0.97 -8.53
C LYS A 30 -4.55 0.89 -10.04
N TYR A 31 -3.52 1.16 -10.84
CA TYR A 31 -3.60 1.04 -12.30
C TYR A 31 -3.76 -0.41 -12.75
N ILE A 32 -3.01 -1.35 -12.16
CA ILE A 32 -3.16 -2.78 -12.46
C ILE A 32 -4.58 -3.25 -12.14
N ALA A 33 -5.13 -2.90 -10.96
CA ALA A 33 -6.49 -3.24 -10.60
C ALA A 33 -7.53 -2.69 -11.61
N ARG A 34 -7.33 -1.44 -12.06
CA ARG A 34 -8.15 -0.82 -13.10
C ARG A 34 -8.06 -1.57 -14.43
N TYR A 35 -6.85 -1.90 -14.89
CA TYR A 35 -6.65 -2.65 -16.13
C TYR A 35 -7.24 -4.05 -16.04
N ALA A 36 -7.03 -4.75 -14.93
CA ALA A 36 -7.63 -6.05 -14.68
C ALA A 36 -9.17 -5.97 -14.80
N LYS A 37 -9.80 -4.94 -14.22
CA LYS A 37 -11.25 -4.72 -14.38
C LYS A 37 -11.67 -4.44 -15.83
N LEU A 38 -10.89 -3.65 -16.57
CA LEU A 38 -11.21 -3.29 -17.97
C LEU A 38 -11.08 -4.47 -18.93
N TYR A 39 -10.09 -5.34 -18.72
CA TYR A 39 -9.78 -6.44 -19.62
C TYR A 39 -10.38 -7.78 -19.19
N ALA A 40 -10.73 -7.97 -17.92
CA ALA A 40 -11.44 -9.17 -17.46
C ALA A 40 -12.83 -9.34 -18.11
N GLY A 41 -13.44 -8.26 -18.62
CA GLY A 41 -14.71 -8.30 -19.36
C GLY A 41 -14.59 -8.40 -20.89
N ARG A 42 -13.36 -8.47 -21.45
CA ARG A 42 -13.12 -8.48 -22.91
C ARG A 42 -12.60 -9.81 -23.46
N GLY A 43 -12.48 -10.85 -22.62
CA GLY A 43 -12.03 -12.19 -23.01
C GLY A 43 -13.14 -13.21 -23.18
N GLY A 44 -14.38 -12.76 -23.41
CA GLY A 44 -15.57 -13.62 -23.54
C GLY A 44 -16.43 -13.24 -24.74
N GLU A 45 -15.83 -13.29 -25.94
CA GLU A 45 -16.48 -13.65 -27.22
C GLU A 45 -15.51 -14.53 -28.01
#